data_AF-A0A2L2YQC8-F1
#
_entry.id   AF-A0A2L2YQC8-F1
#
_cell.length_a   1.000
_cell.length_b   1.000
_cell.length_c   1.000
_cell.angle_alpha   90.00
_cell.angle_beta   90.00
_cell.angle_gamma   90.00
#
_symmetry.space_group_name_H-M   'P 1'
#
loop_
_entity.id
_entity.type
_entity.pdbx_description
1 polymer ?
#
loop_
_entity_poly.entity_id
_entity_poly.type
_entity_poly.pdbx_seq_one_letter_code
_entity_poly.pdbx_strand_id
1 'polypeptide(L)'
;FAAYLFSHIGLCALVIGYSIMGAFAFRALEAPYESKKASQVGLLRQETVKRLWEITDKLNVLYKDNWTELVEAEVRRFQKHLIVAVKEGYDGKEGSGQQWSFSGAFLYSLTVITTIGYGNIAPKTNWGKLVTILYAIFGIPLMFLYLTNIGNILAKSFKFVYGRICYRRRLNDSRRRRQQQLEQYQIHHIMLQDAASPNAGANSIVDSSTLIRNKLNSDLVKDDLDDDGITTYSPKPRVTVPITLCLLIIAGYICGGAALFSVWEGWDYLDGSYFCFVTLSTIGFGDLVPGDSVVSDDGTQEKLVICSLYLLTGMALIAMCFNLVQEEVVFKLRKLGRTLGLLSDRDDSED
;
A
#
# COMPACT_ATOMS: atom_id res chain seq x y z
N PHE A 1 -25.74 28.49 2.03
CA PHE A 1 -25.26 28.60 0.64
C PHE A 1 -23.76 28.36 0.52
N ALA A 2 -22.88 29.14 1.18
CA ALA A 2 -21.43 28.91 1.17
C ALA A 2 -20.99 27.53 1.71
N ALA A 3 -21.60 27.02 2.78
CA ALA A 3 -21.33 25.68 3.30
C ALA A 3 -21.77 24.53 2.35
N TYR A 4 -22.80 24.77 1.54
CA TYR A 4 -23.31 23.81 0.55
C TYR A 4 -22.46 23.84 -0.74
N LEU A 5 -21.97 25.02 -1.11
CA LEU A 5 -21.00 25.25 -2.18
C LEU A 5 -19.63 24.62 -1.85
N PHE A 6 -19.21 24.65 -0.58
CA PHE A 6 -17.94 24.07 -0.14
C PHE A 6 -17.96 22.55 0.07
N SER A 7 -19.12 21.95 0.30
CA SER A 7 -19.20 20.52 0.63
C SER A 7 -19.14 19.63 -0.61
N HIS A 8 -20.14 19.67 -1.50
CA HIS A 8 -20.16 18.77 -2.66
C HIS A 8 -19.58 19.41 -3.92
N ILE A 9 -19.98 20.65 -4.22
CA ILE A 9 -19.51 21.39 -5.40
C ILE A 9 -18.01 21.70 -5.28
N GLY A 10 -17.55 22.09 -4.10
CA GLY A 10 -16.12 22.31 -3.79
C GLY A 10 -15.28 21.05 -3.94
N LEU A 11 -15.78 19.90 -3.46
CA LEU A 11 -15.12 18.60 -3.66
C LEU A 11 -15.04 18.22 -5.14
N CYS A 12 -16.14 18.38 -5.89
CA CYS A 12 -16.14 18.15 -7.34
C CYS A 12 -15.14 19.07 -8.06
N ALA A 13 -15.12 20.37 -7.72
CA ALA A 13 -14.17 21.32 -8.31
C ALA A 13 -12.71 20.97 -7.97
N LEU A 14 -12.44 20.50 -6.76
CA LEU A 14 -11.10 20.08 -6.33
C LEU A 14 -10.65 18.82 -7.08
N VAL A 15 -11.53 17.83 -7.26
CA VAL A 15 -11.24 16.63 -8.05
C VAL A 15 -10.95 17.01 -9.50
N ILE A 16 -11.80 17.84 -10.12
CA ILE A 16 -11.59 18.32 -11.49
C ILE A 16 -10.24 19.07 -11.60
N GLY A 17 -9.95 19.97 -10.67
CA GLY A 17 -8.68 20.70 -10.63
C GLY A 17 -7.47 19.78 -10.50
N TYR A 18 -7.54 18.79 -9.61
CA TYR A 18 -6.49 17.78 -9.43
C TYR A 18 -6.30 16.92 -10.69
N SER A 19 -7.37 16.53 -11.38
CA SER A 19 -7.31 15.81 -12.65
C SER A 19 -6.70 16.65 -13.77
N ILE A 20 -7.02 17.95 -13.86
CA ILE A 20 -6.40 18.86 -14.84
C ILE A 20 -4.90 19.00 -14.57
N MET A 21 -4.51 19.16 -13.30
CA MET A 21 -3.10 19.21 -12.91
C MET A 21 -2.36 17.91 -13.29
N GLY A 22 -2.98 16.75 -13.02
CA GLY A 22 -2.46 15.44 -13.46
C GLY A 22 -2.30 15.35 -14.98
N ALA A 23 -3.27 15.85 -15.75
CA ALA A 23 -3.20 15.86 -17.21
C ALA A 23 -2.00 16.68 -17.74
N PHE A 24 -1.74 17.85 -17.15
CA PHE A 24 -0.55 18.64 -17.49
C PHE A 24 0.74 17.92 -17.11
N ALA A 25 0.80 17.31 -15.93
CA ALA A 25 1.97 16.58 -15.46
C ALA A 25 2.30 15.39 -16.38
N PHE A 26 1.34 14.50 -16.65
CA PHE A 26 1.55 13.34 -17.51
C PHE A 26 1.84 13.74 -18.96
N ARG A 27 1.17 14.75 -19.50
CA ARG A 27 1.50 15.25 -20.85
C ARG A 27 2.93 15.78 -20.92
N ALA A 28 3.39 16.50 -19.90
CA ALA A 28 4.75 17.04 -19.87
C ALA A 28 5.82 15.95 -19.75
N LEU A 29 5.54 14.89 -18.98
CA LEU A 29 6.45 13.76 -18.76
C LEU A 29 6.47 12.77 -19.94
N GLU A 30 5.30 12.36 -20.43
CA GLU A 30 5.16 11.23 -21.36
C GLU A 30 5.17 11.65 -22.84
N ALA A 31 4.58 12.80 -23.20
CA ALA A 31 4.43 13.18 -24.62
C ALA A 31 5.77 13.34 -25.37
N PRO A 32 6.84 13.92 -24.78
CA PRO A 32 8.15 13.96 -25.44
C PRO A 32 8.75 12.57 -25.68
N TYR A 33 8.57 11.66 -24.73
CA TYR A 33 9.06 10.28 -24.83
C TYR A 33 8.32 9.51 -25.91
N GLU A 34 6.97 9.59 -25.93
CA GLU A 34 6.11 8.98 -26.95
C GLU A 34 6.48 9.45 -28.37
N SER A 35 6.58 10.77 -28.58
CA SER A 35 6.92 11.34 -29.89
C SER A 35 8.31 10.90 -30.36
N LYS A 36 9.28 10.80 -29.45
CA LYS A 36 10.63 10.33 -29.77
C LYS A 36 10.62 8.84 -30.13
N LYS A 37 9.87 8.02 -29.39
CA LYS A 37 9.75 6.58 -29.67
C LYS A 37 9.05 6.33 -31.00
N ALA A 38 7.97 7.04 -31.29
CA ALA A 38 7.26 6.97 -32.57
C ALA A 38 8.19 7.36 -33.75
N SER A 39 8.97 8.42 -33.59
CA SER A 39 9.96 8.85 -34.59
C SER A 39 11.07 7.81 -34.77
N GLN A 40 11.58 7.21 -33.69
CA GLN A 40 12.57 6.13 -33.76
C GLN A 40 12.03 4.89 -34.48
N VAL A 41 10.79 4.48 -34.23
CA VAL A 41 10.17 3.34 -34.96
C VAL A 41 10.03 3.68 -36.44
N GLY A 42 9.66 4.92 -36.77
CA GLY A 42 9.61 5.40 -38.15
C GLY A 42 10.96 5.36 -38.86
N LEU A 43 12.03 5.81 -38.18
CA LEU A 43 13.40 5.77 -38.68
C LEU A 43 13.94 4.34 -38.79
N LEU A 44 13.67 3.49 -37.81
CA LEU A 44 14.07 2.08 -37.82
C LEU A 44 13.45 1.37 -39.03
N ARG A 45 12.18 1.64 -39.33
CA ARG A 45 11.52 1.13 -40.53
C ARG A 45 12.23 1.60 -41.81
N GLN A 46 12.55 2.88 -41.93
CA GLN A 46 13.25 3.43 -43.11
C GLN A 46 14.66 2.85 -43.26
N GLU A 47 15.39 2.70 -42.15
CA GLU A 47 16.73 2.10 -42.12
C GLU A 47 16.70 0.62 -42.48
N THR A 48 15.71 -0.15 -41.99
CA THR A 48 15.52 -1.55 -42.37
C THR A 48 15.24 -1.67 -43.88
N VAL A 49 14.39 -0.80 -44.44
CA VAL A 49 14.13 -0.77 -45.89
C VAL A 49 15.41 -0.44 -46.67
N LYS A 50 16.20 0.53 -46.22
CA LYS A 50 17.47 0.90 -46.86
C LYS A 50 18.53 -0.21 -46.78
N ARG A 51 18.62 -0.94 -45.67
CA ARG A 51 19.55 -2.08 -45.56
C ARG A 51 19.14 -3.25 -46.44
N LEU A 52 17.84 -3.54 -46.53
CA LEU A 52 17.32 -4.56 -47.44
C LEU A 52 17.65 -4.20 -48.90
N TRP A 53 17.52 -2.93 -49.26
CA TRP A 53 17.91 -2.40 -50.57
C TRP A 53 19.40 -2.56 -50.91
N GLU A 54 20.28 -2.24 -49.96
CA GLU A 54 21.73 -2.39 -50.12
C GLU A 54 22.16 -3.87 -50.27
N ILE A 55 21.39 -4.81 -49.71
CA ILE A 55 21.60 -6.25 -49.89
C ILE A 55 21.19 -6.67 -51.31
N THR A 56 20.05 -6.17 -51.81
CA THR A 56 19.58 -6.43 -53.18
C THR A 56 20.54 -5.87 -54.24
N ASP A 57 21.18 -4.73 -53.97
CA ASP A 57 22.19 -4.10 -54.85
C ASP A 57 23.45 -4.96 -55.05
N LYS A 58 23.75 -5.88 -54.11
CA LYS A 58 24.90 -6.79 -54.16
C LYS A 58 24.60 -8.14 -54.81
N LEU A 59 23.33 -8.48 -55.07
CA LEU A 59 22.90 -9.74 -55.68
C LEU A 59 22.29 -9.44 -57.06
N ASN A 60 23.02 -9.80 -58.11
CA ASN A 60 22.83 -9.27 -59.45
C ASN A 60 21.44 -9.64 -60.03
N VAL A 61 20.65 -8.60 -60.31
CA VAL A 61 19.35 -8.54 -61.01
C VAL A 61 18.08 -8.65 -60.13
N LEU A 62 17.67 -7.49 -59.59
CA LEU A 62 16.28 -7.14 -59.30
C LEU A 62 16.08 -5.62 -59.50
N TYR A 63 15.02 -5.20 -60.20
CA TYR A 63 14.68 -3.79 -60.41
C TYR A 63 14.33 -3.14 -59.07
N LYS A 64 15.31 -2.43 -58.53
CA LYS A 64 15.33 -1.86 -57.19
C LYS A 64 14.01 -1.16 -56.85
N ASP A 65 13.68 -0.04 -57.50
CA ASP A 65 12.54 0.81 -57.10
C ASP A 65 11.19 0.06 -57.02
N ASN A 66 10.90 -0.78 -58.02
CA ASN A 66 9.64 -1.52 -58.09
C ASN A 66 9.59 -2.65 -57.04
N TRP A 67 10.71 -3.31 -56.75
CA TRP A 67 10.77 -4.33 -55.69
C TRP A 67 10.58 -3.72 -54.30
N THR A 68 11.21 -2.57 -54.02
CA THR A 68 11.08 -1.93 -52.69
C THR A 68 9.71 -1.37 -52.45
N GLU A 69 9.05 -0.79 -53.45
CA GLU A 69 7.67 -0.34 -53.33
C GLU A 69 6.73 -1.51 -53.00
N LEU A 70 6.89 -2.65 -53.70
CA LEU A 70 6.08 -3.85 -53.46
C LEU A 70 6.36 -4.50 -52.11
N VAL A 71 7.63 -4.59 -51.68
CA VAL A 71 8.01 -5.14 -50.37
C VAL A 71 7.55 -4.23 -49.24
N GLU A 72 7.68 -2.91 -49.36
CA GLU A 72 7.20 -1.99 -48.35
C GLU A 72 5.67 -2.08 -48.21
N ALA A 73 4.95 -2.20 -49.33
CA ALA A 73 3.51 -2.43 -49.33
C ALA A 73 3.13 -3.73 -48.61
N GLU A 74 3.88 -4.82 -48.86
CA GLU A 74 3.62 -6.12 -48.24
C GLU A 74 3.99 -6.16 -46.75
N VAL A 75 5.09 -5.54 -46.33
CA VAL A 75 5.45 -5.40 -44.91
C VAL A 75 4.41 -4.55 -44.17
N ARG A 76 3.94 -3.46 -44.77
CA ARG A 76 2.84 -2.65 -44.20
C ARG A 76 1.55 -3.45 -44.11
N ARG A 77 1.28 -4.33 -45.08
CA ARG A 77 0.15 -5.25 -45.04
C ARG A 77 0.29 -6.24 -43.90
N PHE A 78 1.45 -6.89 -43.73
CA PHE A 78 1.71 -7.79 -42.61
C PHE A 78 1.57 -7.08 -41.26
N GLN A 79 2.17 -5.89 -41.10
CA GLN A 79 2.05 -5.09 -39.88
C GLN A 79 0.58 -4.76 -39.54
N LYS A 80 -0.25 -4.42 -40.54
CA LYS A 80 -1.69 -4.21 -40.32
C LYS A 80 -2.38 -5.48 -39.84
N HIS A 81 -2.09 -6.64 -40.45
CA HIS A 81 -2.67 -7.91 -40.03
C HIS A 81 -2.19 -8.32 -38.63
N LEU A 82 -0.92 -8.10 -38.30
CA LEU A 82 -0.37 -8.37 -36.97
C LEU A 82 -1.06 -7.49 -35.91
N ILE A 83 -1.26 -6.20 -36.17
CA ILE A 83 -1.98 -5.31 -35.24
C ILE A 83 -3.42 -5.80 -35.03
N VAL A 84 -4.10 -6.28 -36.07
CA VAL A 84 -5.44 -6.87 -35.95
C VAL A 84 -5.39 -8.16 -35.12
N ALA A 85 -4.46 -9.07 -35.42
CA ALA A 85 -4.29 -10.32 -34.68
C ALA A 85 -4.00 -10.05 -33.19
N VAL A 86 -3.15 -9.07 -32.86
CA VAL A 86 -2.85 -8.67 -31.49
C VAL A 86 -4.10 -8.13 -30.78
N LYS A 87 -4.91 -7.32 -31.46
CA LYS A 87 -6.20 -6.86 -30.91
C LYS A 87 -7.17 -8.02 -30.65
N GLU A 88 -7.15 -9.03 -31.52
CA GLU A 88 -7.96 -10.25 -31.39
C GLU A 88 -7.45 -11.23 -30.32
N GLY A 89 -6.24 -11.01 -29.78
CA GLY A 89 -5.70 -11.77 -28.66
C GLY A 89 -4.42 -12.55 -28.97
N TYR A 90 -3.76 -12.30 -30.10
CA TYR A 90 -2.41 -12.80 -30.36
C TYR A 90 -1.40 -12.08 -29.47
N ASP A 91 -0.59 -12.84 -28.75
CA ASP A 91 0.38 -12.33 -27.76
C ASP A 91 1.84 -12.36 -28.26
N GLY A 92 2.06 -12.72 -29.53
CA GLY A 92 3.39 -12.76 -30.12
C GLY A 92 4.25 -13.97 -29.70
N LYS A 93 3.72 -14.89 -28.89
CA LYS A 93 4.42 -16.10 -28.46
C LYS A 93 4.00 -17.27 -29.37
N GLU A 94 4.87 -17.65 -30.31
CA GLU A 94 4.67 -18.86 -31.13
C GLU A 94 5.11 -20.11 -30.32
N GLY A 95 4.16 -20.87 -29.75
CA GLY A 95 4.46 -22.12 -29.04
C GLY A 95 3.70 -22.38 -27.73
N SER A 96 4.23 -23.29 -26.90
CA SER A 96 3.62 -23.95 -25.73
C SER A 96 3.26 -23.07 -24.52
N GLY A 97 3.34 -21.74 -24.64
CA GLY A 97 2.96 -20.81 -23.57
C GLY A 97 1.50 -20.38 -23.69
N GLN A 98 0.56 -21.15 -23.13
CA GLN A 98 -0.84 -20.71 -23.06
C GLN A 98 -1.01 -19.66 -21.95
N GLN A 99 -1.42 -18.44 -22.30
CA GLN A 99 -1.77 -17.39 -21.34
C GLN A 99 -2.87 -17.83 -20.36
N TRP A 100 -3.84 -18.62 -20.84
CA TRP A 100 -4.94 -19.19 -20.05
C TRP A 100 -4.56 -20.52 -19.39
N SER A 101 -3.38 -20.59 -18.76
CA SER A 101 -3.07 -21.66 -17.82
C SER A 101 -3.95 -21.58 -16.57
N PHE A 102 -4.06 -22.64 -15.77
CA PHE A 102 -4.86 -22.61 -14.54
C PHE A 102 -4.49 -21.44 -13.61
N SER A 103 -3.20 -21.18 -13.47
CA SER A 103 -2.63 -20.10 -12.64
C SER A 103 -2.87 -18.73 -13.25
N GLY A 104 -2.75 -18.60 -14.58
CA GLY A 104 -3.11 -17.37 -15.30
C GLY A 104 -4.59 -17.05 -15.16
N ALA A 105 -5.46 -18.06 -15.29
CA ALA A 105 -6.89 -17.95 -15.07
C ALA A 105 -7.24 -17.63 -13.60
N PHE A 106 -6.51 -18.21 -12.65
CA PHE A 106 -6.67 -17.91 -11.22
C PHE A 106 -6.27 -16.49 -10.87
N LEU A 107 -5.12 -16.01 -11.36
CA LEU A 107 -4.69 -14.62 -11.19
C LEU A 107 -5.68 -13.66 -11.85
N TYR A 108 -6.14 -13.97 -13.07
CA TYR A 108 -7.21 -13.22 -13.73
C TYR A 108 -8.46 -13.14 -12.85
N SER A 109 -8.95 -14.28 -12.37
CA SER A 109 -10.11 -14.38 -11.48
C SER A 109 -9.94 -13.54 -10.21
N LEU A 110 -8.76 -13.60 -9.58
CA LEU A 110 -8.43 -12.79 -8.41
C LEU A 110 -8.46 -11.29 -8.74
N THR A 111 -7.83 -10.88 -9.85
CA THR A 111 -7.78 -9.46 -10.25
C THR A 111 -9.16 -8.88 -10.60
N VAL A 112 -10.10 -9.72 -11.07
CA VAL A 112 -11.49 -9.33 -11.30
C VAL A 112 -12.23 -9.07 -9.99
N ILE A 113 -12.17 -10.01 -9.02
CA ILE A 113 -12.89 -9.84 -7.74
C ILE A 113 -12.28 -8.76 -6.85
N THR A 114 -10.97 -8.55 -6.94
CA THR A 114 -10.22 -7.51 -6.22
C THR A 114 -10.27 -6.14 -6.90
N THR A 115 -10.93 -6.04 -8.06
CA THR A 115 -11.04 -4.83 -8.87
C THR A 115 -9.69 -4.19 -9.26
N ILE A 116 -8.62 -4.99 -9.31
CA ILE A 116 -7.30 -4.54 -9.78
C ILE A 116 -7.31 -4.45 -11.31
N GLY A 117 -7.73 -5.53 -11.98
CA GLY A 117 -7.93 -5.55 -13.42
C GLY A 117 -6.73 -5.16 -14.29
N TYR A 118 -5.57 -5.84 -14.15
CA TYR A 118 -4.35 -5.56 -14.94
C TYR A 118 -4.58 -5.38 -16.45
N GLY A 119 -5.52 -6.11 -17.04
CA GLY A 119 -5.86 -5.95 -18.46
C GLY A 119 -4.87 -6.58 -19.45
N ASN A 120 -3.74 -7.11 -18.97
CA ASN A 120 -2.79 -7.91 -19.75
C ASN A 120 -3.43 -9.21 -20.27
N ILE A 121 -4.31 -9.83 -19.48
CA ILE A 121 -5.12 -10.99 -19.87
C ILE A 121 -6.61 -10.62 -19.75
N ALA A 122 -7.37 -10.78 -20.83
CA ALA A 122 -8.80 -10.48 -20.85
C ALA A 122 -9.57 -11.40 -21.81
N PRO A 123 -10.82 -11.78 -21.49
CA PRO A 123 -11.62 -12.64 -22.34
C PRO A 123 -11.98 -11.94 -23.65
N LYS A 124 -11.58 -12.54 -24.77
CA LYS A 124 -11.89 -12.04 -26.11
C LYS A 124 -13.23 -12.58 -26.64
N THR A 125 -13.61 -13.79 -26.21
CA THR A 125 -14.85 -14.46 -26.61
C THR A 125 -16.10 -13.81 -26.00
N ASN A 126 -17.22 -13.88 -26.72
CA ASN A 126 -18.50 -13.34 -26.23
C ASN A 126 -18.97 -14.03 -24.94
N TRP A 127 -18.82 -15.36 -24.88
CA TRP A 127 -19.14 -16.14 -23.69
C TRP A 127 -18.22 -15.81 -22.51
N GLY A 128 -16.90 -15.65 -22.75
CA GLY A 128 -15.97 -15.26 -21.70
C GLY A 128 -16.32 -13.90 -21.10
N LYS A 129 -16.67 -12.91 -21.93
CA LYS A 129 -17.13 -11.59 -21.47
C LYS A 129 -18.40 -11.69 -20.63
N LEU A 130 -19.39 -12.47 -21.06
CA LEU A 130 -20.63 -12.67 -20.32
C LEU A 130 -20.37 -13.33 -18.94
N VAL A 131 -19.56 -14.38 -18.91
CA VAL A 131 -19.18 -15.07 -17.66
C VAL A 131 -18.43 -14.13 -16.73
N THR A 132 -17.50 -13.32 -17.22
CA THR A 132 -16.80 -12.32 -16.40
C THR A 132 -17.75 -11.30 -15.79
N ILE A 133 -18.77 -10.83 -16.53
CA ILE A 133 -19.78 -9.91 -15.98
C ILE A 133 -20.52 -10.57 -14.81
N LEU A 134 -21.03 -11.79 -15.01
CA LEU A 134 -21.74 -12.53 -13.96
C LEU A 134 -20.83 -12.82 -12.76
N TYR A 135 -19.59 -13.19 -13.02
CA TYR A 135 -18.59 -13.47 -12.01
C TYR A 135 -18.27 -12.24 -11.15
N ALA A 136 -18.10 -11.06 -11.77
CA ALA A 136 -17.84 -9.81 -11.07
C ALA A 136 -19.03 -9.35 -10.21
N ILE A 137 -20.27 -9.55 -10.67
CA ILE A 137 -21.49 -9.16 -9.93
C ILE A 137 -21.54 -9.80 -8.54
N PHE A 138 -21.16 -11.08 -8.42
CA PHE A 138 -21.13 -11.78 -7.13
C PHE A 138 -19.77 -11.70 -6.44
N GLY A 139 -18.68 -11.72 -7.21
CA GLY A 139 -17.32 -11.74 -6.69
C GLY A 139 -16.91 -10.44 -6.01
N ILE A 140 -17.27 -9.27 -6.58
CA ILE A 140 -16.90 -7.97 -6.00
C ILE A 140 -17.57 -7.76 -4.62
N PRO A 141 -18.90 -7.96 -4.44
CA PRO A 141 -19.52 -7.89 -3.12
C PRO A 141 -18.92 -8.88 -2.10
N LEU A 142 -18.61 -10.10 -2.54
CA LEU A 142 -17.96 -11.09 -1.68
C LEU A 142 -16.57 -10.63 -1.24
N MET A 143 -15.80 -10.02 -2.16
CA MET A 143 -14.49 -9.44 -1.85
C MET A 143 -14.61 -8.26 -0.88
N PHE A 144 -15.60 -7.38 -1.05
CA PHE A 144 -15.86 -6.30 -0.10
C PHE A 144 -16.19 -6.83 1.30
N LEU A 145 -17.04 -7.86 1.41
CA LEU A 145 -17.34 -8.51 2.69
C LEU A 145 -16.06 -9.08 3.33
N TYR A 146 -15.24 -9.77 2.54
CA TYR A 146 -13.94 -10.27 2.97
C TYR A 146 -13.06 -9.13 3.53
N LEU A 147 -12.92 -8.03 2.80
CA LEU A 147 -12.11 -6.88 3.22
C LEU A 147 -12.63 -6.23 4.50
N THR A 148 -13.94 -6.04 4.63
CA THR A 148 -14.53 -5.48 5.85
C THR A 148 -14.31 -6.39 7.05
N ASN A 149 -14.53 -7.70 6.90
CA ASN A 149 -14.39 -8.63 8.02
C ASN A 149 -12.93 -8.80 8.44
N ILE A 150 -12.04 -9.13 7.50
CA ILE A 150 -10.61 -9.33 7.80
C ILE A 150 -9.96 -8.02 8.22
N GLY A 151 -10.26 -6.90 7.57
CA GLY A 151 -9.76 -5.58 7.95
C GLY A 151 -10.14 -5.20 9.38
N ASN A 152 -11.37 -5.50 9.81
CA ASN A 152 -11.81 -5.25 11.20
C ASN A 152 -11.10 -6.16 12.21
N ILE A 153 -10.93 -7.45 11.90
CA ILE A 153 -10.23 -8.39 12.77
C ILE A 153 -8.76 -7.98 12.93
N LEU A 154 -8.10 -7.62 11.82
CA LEU A 154 -6.74 -7.11 11.81
C LEU A 154 -6.61 -5.80 12.60
N ALA A 155 -7.54 -4.86 12.43
CA ALA A 155 -7.52 -3.59 13.14
C ALA A 155 -7.67 -3.77 14.66
N LYS A 156 -8.58 -4.66 15.10
CA LYS A 156 -8.74 -5.00 16.53
C LYS A 156 -7.49 -5.65 17.09
N SER A 157 -6.93 -6.63 16.38
CA SER A 157 -5.70 -7.32 16.75
C SER A 157 -4.52 -6.35 16.84
N PHE A 158 -4.42 -5.44 15.88
CA PHE A 158 -3.38 -4.43 15.83
C PHE A 158 -3.49 -3.44 16.99
N LYS A 159 -4.69 -2.92 17.29
CA LYS A 159 -4.93 -2.06 18.46
C LYS A 159 -4.58 -2.76 19.78
N PHE A 160 -4.92 -4.05 19.89
CA PHE A 160 -4.58 -4.83 21.07
C PHE A 160 -3.06 -4.97 21.25
N VAL A 161 -2.34 -5.32 20.18
CA VAL A 161 -0.87 -5.42 20.20
C VAL A 161 -0.24 -4.05 20.49
N TYR A 162 -0.70 -3.00 19.81
CA TYR A 162 -0.22 -1.63 20.01
C TYR A 162 -0.47 -1.15 21.43
N GLY A 163 -1.67 -1.39 21.99
CA GLY A 163 -2.01 -1.10 23.38
C GLY A 163 -1.08 -1.80 24.37
N ARG A 164 -0.79 -3.10 24.16
CA ARG A 164 0.18 -3.84 24.98
C ARG A 164 1.59 -3.26 24.88
N ILE A 165 2.04 -2.85 23.70
CA ILE A 165 3.36 -2.23 23.50
C ILE A 165 3.43 -0.87 24.20
N CYS A 166 2.40 -0.03 24.04
CA CYS A 166 2.31 1.28 24.69
C CYS A 166 2.26 1.16 26.21
N TYR A 167 1.50 0.20 26.74
CA TYR A 167 1.45 -0.09 28.16
C TYR A 167 2.82 -0.51 28.70
N ARG A 168 3.48 -1.48 28.06
CA ARG A 168 4.85 -1.90 28.44
C ARG A 168 5.87 -0.78 28.36
N ARG A 169 5.80 0.07 27.32
CA ARG A 169 6.66 1.26 27.21
C ARG A 169 6.40 2.25 28.33
N ARG A 170 5.14 2.52 28.65
CA ARG A 170 4.74 3.43 29.74
C ARG A 170 5.21 2.91 31.10
N LEU A 171 5.09 1.61 31.35
CA LEU A 171 5.62 0.97 32.56
C LEU A 171 7.14 1.11 32.63
N ASN A 172 7.86 0.81 31.54
CA ASN A 172 9.32 0.95 31.51
C ASN A 172 9.79 2.40 31.69
N ASP A 173 9.11 3.37 31.08
CA ASP A 173 9.41 4.79 31.25
C ASP A 173 9.14 5.25 32.69
N SER A 174 8.05 4.78 33.31
CA SER A 174 7.72 5.08 34.71
C SER A 174 8.77 4.48 35.66
N ARG A 175 9.22 3.25 35.40
CA ARG A 175 10.34 2.62 36.13
C ARG A 175 11.64 3.40 35.98
N ARG A 176 11.98 3.85 34.76
CA ARG A 176 13.18 4.68 34.50
C ARG A 176 13.13 6.03 35.24
N ARG A 177 11.99 6.73 35.18
CA ARG A 177 11.81 8.01 35.90
C ARG A 177 11.91 7.81 37.42
N ARG A 178 11.35 6.72 37.95
CA ARG A 178 11.46 6.37 39.38
C ARG A 178 12.92 6.10 39.79
N GLN A 179 13.67 5.35 38.98
CA GLN A 179 15.10 5.10 39.24
C GLN A 179 15.91 6.40 39.24
N GLN A 180 15.70 7.28 38.26
CA GLN A 180 16.37 8.59 38.20
C GLN A 180 16.05 9.47 39.41
N GLN A 181 14.79 9.48 39.87
CA GLN A 181 14.41 10.22 41.08
C GLN A 181 15.10 9.65 42.32
N LEU A 182 15.15 8.33 42.48
CA LEU A 182 15.81 7.68 43.63
C LEU A 182 17.31 7.97 43.67
N GLU A 183 17.99 7.91 42.52
CA GLU A 183 19.42 8.29 42.42
C GLU A 183 19.64 9.77 42.79
N GLN A 184 18.80 10.68 42.30
CA GLN A 184 18.87 12.10 42.67
C GLN A 184 18.66 12.32 44.17
N TYR A 185 17.67 11.64 44.78
CA TYR A 185 17.44 11.71 46.22
C TYR A 185 18.62 11.16 47.03
N GLN A 186 19.23 10.05 46.61
CA GLN A 186 20.42 9.49 47.26
C GLN A 186 21.60 10.46 47.21
N ILE A 187 21.87 11.08 46.06
CA ILE A 187 22.95 12.07 45.91
C ILE A 187 22.69 13.29 46.79
N HIS A 188 21.47 13.82 46.79
CA HIS A 188 21.09 14.96 47.63
C HIS A 188 21.27 14.65 49.12
N HIS A 189 20.92 13.43 49.56
CA HIS A 189 21.09 13.02 50.94
C HIS A 189 22.57 12.88 51.35
N ILE A 190 23.43 12.36 50.46
CA ILE A 190 24.89 12.29 50.71
C ILE A 190 25.48 13.70 50.85
N MET A 191 25.10 14.64 49.98
CA MET A 191 25.56 16.04 50.07
C MET A 191 25.11 16.73 51.38
N LEU A 192 23.88 16.49 51.82
CA LEU A 192 23.38 17.03 53.09
C LEU A 192 24.11 16.43 54.29
N GLN A 193 24.51 15.17 54.21
CA GLN A 193 25.23 14.49 55.28
C GLN A 193 26.67 14.99 55.40
N ASP A 194 27.34 15.29 54.28
CA ASP A 194 28.66 15.94 54.26
C ASP A 194 28.60 17.41 54.71
N ALA A 195 27.48 18.10 54.50
CA ALA A 195 27.27 19.48 54.96
C ALA A 195 26.82 19.59 56.43
N ALA A 196 26.39 18.49 57.05
CA ALA A 196 25.91 18.48 58.43
C ALA A 196 27.06 18.26 59.42
N SER A 197 27.17 19.17 60.40
CA SER A 197 28.11 19.05 61.53
C SER A 197 27.86 17.75 62.33
N PRO A 198 28.88 17.08 62.91
CA PRO A 198 28.81 15.69 63.41
C PRO A 198 27.81 15.39 64.55
N ASN A 199 27.03 16.36 65.00
CA ASN A 199 26.13 16.24 66.15
C ASN A 199 24.63 16.22 65.82
N ALA A 200 24.23 16.13 64.55
CA ALA A 200 22.83 15.93 64.17
C ALA A 200 22.45 14.44 64.28
N GLY A 201 21.59 14.09 65.24
CA GLY A 201 21.29 12.72 65.66
C GLY A 201 20.71 11.80 64.57
N ALA A 202 21.20 10.56 64.56
CA ALA A 202 20.86 9.50 63.60
C ALA A 202 19.35 9.16 63.47
N ASN A 203 18.53 9.52 64.46
CA ASN A 203 17.10 9.14 64.49
C ASN A 203 16.23 9.92 63.48
N SER A 204 16.57 11.17 63.13
CA SER A 204 15.78 11.96 62.16
C SER A 204 15.99 11.51 60.71
N ILE A 205 17.16 10.93 60.43
CA ILE A 205 17.56 10.42 59.12
C ILE A 205 16.83 9.10 58.80
N VAL A 206 16.72 8.21 59.78
CA VAL A 206 16.03 6.92 59.63
C VAL A 206 14.54 7.10 59.34
N ASP A 207 13.89 8.08 59.97
CA ASP A 207 12.45 8.35 59.84
C ASP A 207 12.10 8.92 58.46
N SER A 208 12.95 9.82 57.93
CA SER A 208 12.79 10.35 56.56
C SER A 208 12.96 9.26 55.50
N SER A 209 13.91 8.34 55.69
CA SER A 209 14.17 7.24 54.75
C SER A 209 13.03 6.21 54.70
N THR A 210 12.35 5.97 55.83
CA THR A 210 11.22 5.04 55.92
C THR A 210 9.94 5.64 55.35
N LEU A 211 9.70 6.94 55.56
CA LEU A 211 8.56 7.65 54.97
C LEU A 211 8.62 7.64 53.43
N ILE A 212 9.81 7.87 52.87
CA ILE A 212 10.03 7.85 51.41
C ILE A 212 9.82 6.44 50.84
N ARG A 213 10.36 5.41 51.51
CA ARG A 213 10.17 4.01 51.11
C ARG A 213 8.69 3.62 51.09
N ASN A 214 7.92 4.05 52.09
CA ASN A 214 6.49 3.76 52.17
C ASN A 214 5.69 4.50 51.09
N LYS A 215 6.06 5.76 50.77
CA LYS A 215 5.44 6.52 49.68
C LYS A 215 5.71 5.90 48.31
N LEU A 216 6.94 5.40 48.09
CA LEU A 216 7.31 4.69 46.86
C LEU A 216 6.56 3.35 46.71
N ASN A 217 6.41 2.60 47.80
CA ASN A 217 5.63 1.35 47.82
C ASN A 217 4.13 1.60 47.55
N SER A 218 3.57 2.70 48.07
CA SER A 218 2.20 3.12 47.77
C SER A 218 1.98 3.39 46.28
N ASP A 219 2.93 4.05 45.61
CA ASP A 219 2.84 4.36 44.19
C ASP A 219 3.02 3.11 43.30
N LEU A 220 3.72 2.08 43.78
CA LEU A 220 3.80 0.76 43.11
C LEU A 220 2.46 0.03 43.15
N VAL A 221 1.80 0.01 44.31
CA VAL A 221 0.49 -0.63 44.48
C VAL A 221 -0.59 0.08 43.65
N LYS A 222 -0.49 1.39 43.43
CA LYS A 222 -1.44 2.14 42.60
C LYS A 222 -1.36 1.82 41.10
N ASP A 223 -0.16 1.64 40.55
CA ASP A 223 -0.01 1.30 39.12
C ASP A 223 -0.45 -0.14 38.82
N ASP A 224 -0.23 -1.08 39.75
CA ASP A 224 -0.58 -2.50 39.56
C ASP A 224 -2.10 -2.75 39.74
N LEU A 225 -2.80 -1.92 40.51
CA LEU A 225 -4.26 -2.01 40.71
C LEU A 225 -5.09 -1.43 39.56
N ASP A 226 -4.49 -0.66 38.65
CA ASP A 226 -5.18 -0.13 37.46
C ASP A 226 -5.36 -1.20 36.36
N ASP A 227 -4.75 -2.39 36.48
CA ASP A 227 -4.77 -3.46 35.45
C ASP A 227 -5.63 -4.68 35.83
N ASP A 228 -5.79 -5.02 37.12
CA ASP A 228 -6.55 -6.20 37.57
C ASP A 228 -7.51 -5.86 38.74
N GLY A 229 -8.72 -5.38 38.43
CA GLY A 229 -9.82 -5.41 39.43
C GLY A 229 -10.90 -4.34 39.28
N ILE A 230 -12.13 -4.82 39.07
CA ILE A 230 -13.43 -4.19 39.39
C ILE A 230 -13.35 -2.92 40.27
N THR A 231 -13.64 -1.74 39.72
CA THR A 231 -14.67 -0.77 40.14
C THR A 231 -14.52 0.57 39.41
N THR A 232 -15.66 1.19 39.09
CA THR A 232 -15.88 2.48 38.40
C THR A 232 -15.93 2.40 36.87
N TYR A 233 -17.09 2.78 36.32
CA TYR A 233 -17.41 2.91 34.89
C TYR A 233 -16.62 4.09 34.27
N SER A 234 -15.30 4.06 34.32
CA SER A 234 -14.45 4.96 33.55
C SER A 234 -14.36 4.38 32.14
N PRO A 235 -14.72 5.11 31.07
CA PRO A 235 -14.63 4.58 29.72
C PRO A 235 -13.18 4.19 29.45
N LYS A 236 -12.94 2.90 29.16
CA LYS A 236 -11.62 2.38 28.80
C LYS A 236 -10.97 3.34 27.79
N PRO A 237 -9.75 3.84 28.03
CA PRO A 237 -9.12 4.77 27.11
C PRO A 237 -9.00 4.11 25.74
N ARG A 238 -9.74 4.63 24.76
CA ARG A 238 -9.69 4.12 23.39
C ARG A 238 -8.28 4.38 22.86
N VAL A 239 -7.50 3.31 22.70
CA VAL A 239 -6.15 3.40 22.15
C VAL A 239 -6.28 3.77 20.67
N THR A 240 -5.99 5.03 20.36
CA THR A 240 -5.99 5.54 18.99
C THR A 240 -4.61 5.29 18.39
N VAL A 241 -4.61 4.59 17.25
CA VAL A 241 -3.40 4.32 16.48
C VAL A 241 -3.16 5.52 15.56
N PRO A 242 -1.97 6.14 15.55
CA PRO A 242 -1.72 7.29 14.71
C PRO A 242 -1.62 6.91 13.22
N ILE A 243 -2.14 7.78 12.33
CA ILE A 243 -2.05 7.64 10.86
C ILE A 243 -0.63 7.36 10.38
N THR A 244 0.37 8.00 11.01
CA THR A 244 1.79 7.81 10.65
C THR A 244 2.24 6.36 10.78
N LEU A 245 1.73 5.63 11.77
CA LEU A 245 2.04 4.21 11.96
C LEU A 245 1.36 3.35 10.88
N CYS A 246 0.13 3.68 10.48
CA CYS A 246 -0.56 2.98 9.39
C CYS A 246 0.19 3.16 8.05
N LEU A 247 0.60 4.40 7.74
CA LEU A 247 1.38 4.71 6.55
C LEU A 247 2.74 4.00 6.55
N LEU A 248 3.41 3.92 7.69
CA LEU A 248 4.67 3.18 7.83
C LEU A 248 4.48 1.69 7.56
N ILE A 249 3.40 1.08 8.05
CA ILE A 249 3.11 -0.34 7.81
C ILE A 249 2.86 -0.60 6.32
N ILE A 250 2.06 0.24 5.65
CA ILE A 250 1.84 0.13 4.20
C ILE A 250 3.15 0.30 3.44
N ALA A 251 3.94 1.33 3.77
CA ALA A 251 5.23 1.57 3.14
C ALA A 251 6.19 0.38 3.35
N GLY A 252 6.25 -0.18 4.55
CA GLY A 252 7.04 -1.37 4.85
C GLY A 252 6.58 -2.60 4.06
N TYR A 253 5.26 -2.78 3.90
CA TYR A 253 4.70 -3.88 3.12
C TYR A 253 5.01 -3.76 1.62
N ILE A 254 4.97 -2.53 1.08
CA ILE A 254 5.38 -2.23 -0.30
C ILE A 254 6.88 -2.45 -0.46
N CYS A 255 7.72 -1.94 0.46
CA CYS A 255 9.17 -2.13 0.40
C CYS A 255 9.58 -3.61 0.48
N GLY A 256 8.87 -4.39 1.30
CA GLY A 256 9.07 -5.85 1.40
C GLY A 256 8.65 -6.58 0.13
N GLY A 257 7.50 -6.22 -0.45
CA GLY A 257 7.06 -6.72 -1.75
C GLY A 257 8.03 -6.37 -2.88
N ALA A 258 8.52 -5.13 -2.90
CA ALA A 258 9.49 -4.66 -3.89
C ALA A 258 10.76 -5.52 -3.88
N ALA A 259 11.29 -5.84 -2.70
CA ALA A 259 12.44 -6.75 -2.56
C ALA A 259 12.11 -8.16 -3.05
N LEU A 260 10.93 -8.70 -2.72
CA LEU A 260 10.48 -10.03 -3.14
C LEU A 260 10.39 -10.15 -4.66
N PHE A 261 9.65 -9.24 -5.31
CA PHE A 261 9.41 -9.28 -6.75
C PHE A 261 10.64 -8.86 -7.56
N SER A 262 11.49 -7.96 -7.04
CA SER A 262 12.77 -7.62 -7.68
C SER A 262 13.67 -8.86 -7.80
N VAL A 263 13.76 -9.69 -6.76
CA VAL A 263 14.55 -10.93 -6.80
C VAL A 263 13.91 -12.00 -7.69
N TRP A 264 12.58 -12.10 -7.71
CA TRP A 264 11.88 -13.18 -8.42
C TRP A 264 11.68 -12.95 -9.92
N GLU A 265 11.42 -11.71 -10.30
CA GLU A 265 11.13 -11.32 -11.68
C GLU A 265 12.35 -10.65 -12.35
N GLY A 266 13.43 -10.39 -11.59
CA GLY A 266 14.60 -9.68 -12.08
C GLY A 266 14.35 -8.19 -12.35
N TRP A 267 13.30 -7.64 -11.75
CA TRP A 267 12.95 -6.22 -11.88
C TRP A 267 13.86 -5.33 -11.02
N ASP A 268 14.04 -4.09 -11.44
CA ASP A 268 14.65 -3.08 -10.58
C ASP A 268 13.78 -2.87 -9.33
N TYR A 269 14.41 -2.46 -8.23
CA TYR A 269 13.68 -2.22 -6.96
C TYR A 269 12.55 -1.19 -7.12
N LEU A 270 12.76 -0.18 -7.97
CA LEU A 270 11.75 0.82 -8.27
C LEU A 270 10.55 0.21 -8.98
N ASP A 271 10.78 -0.62 -10.00
CA ASP A 271 9.73 -1.33 -10.75
C ASP A 271 8.95 -2.29 -9.83
N GLY A 272 9.65 -3.02 -8.96
CA GLY A 272 9.02 -3.85 -7.94
C GLY A 272 8.15 -3.05 -6.96
N SER A 273 8.62 -1.87 -6.53
CA SER A 273 7.85 -0.98 -5.64
C SER A 273 6.65 -0.35 -6.33
N TYR A 274 6.82 0.03 -7.60
CA TYR A 274 5.76 0.56 -8.46
C TYR A 274 4.69 -0.50 -8.70
N PHE A 275 5.08 -1.72 -9.06
CA PHE A 275 4.17 -2.87 -9.17
C PHE A 275 3.36 -3.08 -7.88
N CYS A 276 4.03 -3.14 -6.72
CA CYS A 276 3.35 -3.35 -5.44
C CYS A 276 2.36 -2.22 -5.14
N PHE A 277 2.74 -0.96 -5.36
CA PHE A 277 1.86 0.18 -5.12
C PHE A 277 0.67 0.20 -6.08
N VAL A 278 0.89 0.09 -7.39
CA VAL A 278 -0.16 0.11 -8.43
C VAL A 278 -1.14 -1.04 -8.24
N THR A 279 -0.65 -2.20 -7.82
CA THR A 279 -1.49 -3.38 -7.59
C THR A 279 -2.33 -3.24 -6.33
N LEU A 280 -1.70 -2.90 -5.20
CA LEU A 280 -2.40 -2.83 -3.91
C LEU A 280 -3.36 -1.64 -3.82
N SER A 281 -3.08 -0.56 -4.56
CA SER A 281 -4.01 0.56 -4.73
C SER A 281 -5.15 0.26 -5.72
N THR A 282 -5.20 -0.95 -6.29
CA THR A 282 -6.20 -1.38 -7.28
C THR A 282 -6.22 -0.54 -8.57
N ILE A 283 -5.10 0.12 -8.90
CA ILE A 283 -4.95 0.86 -10.17
C ILE A 283 -4.74 -0.13 -11.31
N GLY A 284 -3.84 -1.11 -11.11
CA GLY A 284 -3.66 -2.25 -12.01
C GLY A 284 -3.41 -1.91 -13.48
N PHE A 285 -2.35 -1.17 -13.81
CA PHE A 285 -2.02 -0.87 -15.20
C PHE A 285 -1.65 -2.09 -16.06
N GLY A 286 -1.13 -3.14 -15.42
CA GLY A 286 -0.76 -4.40 -16.08
C GLY A 286 0.45 -4.32 -17.02
N ASP A 287 1.22 -3.24 -16.91
CA ASP A 287 2.52 -3.04 -17.53
C ASP A 287 3.61 -3.92 -16.92
N LEU A 288 3.50 -4.20 -15.61
CA LEU A 288 4.28 -5.20 -14.89
C LEU A 288 3.33 -6.23 -14.26
N VAL A 289 3.50 -7.51 -14.62
CA VAL A 289 2.76 -8.61 -14.01
C VAL A 289 3.72 -9.78 -13.80
N PRO A 290 3.77 -10.36 -12.57
CA PRO A 290 4.65 -11.47 -12.29
C PRO A 290 4.28 -12.68 -13.15
N GLY A 291 5.29 -13.39 -13.65
CA GLY A 291 5.11 -14.56 -14.50
C GLY A 291 4.92 -14.28 -16.00
N ASP A 292 4.99 -13.03 -16.47
CA ASP A 292 4.90 -12.72 -17.91
C ASP A 292 6.20 -13.05 -18.68
N SER A 293 7.35 -13.01 -17.99
CA SER A 293 8.69 -13.19 -18.55
C SER A 293 9.18 -14.64 -18.60
N VAL A 294 8.46 -15.62 -18.04
CA VAL A 294 8.99 -16.97 -17.86
C VAL A 294 8.39 -17.94 -18.87
N VAL A 295 9.13 -18.09 -19.97
CA VAL A 295 9.10 -19.30 -20.81
C VAL A 295 9.46 -20.49 -19.92
N SER A 296 8.49 -21.38 -19.68
CA SER A 296 8.71 -22.79 -19.36
C SER A 296 9.70 -23.11 -18.21
N ASP A 297 9.40 -22.70 -16.98
CA ASP A 297 10.11 -23.23 -15.80
C ASP A 297 9.12 -23.69 -14.72
N ASP A 298 9.41 -24.84 -14.10
CA ASP A 298 8.56 -25.56 -13.13
C ASP A 298 8.15 -24.70 -11.91
N GLY A 299 8.89 -23.62 -11.61
CA GLY A 299 8.63 -22.71 -10.49
C GLY A 299 7.57 -21.62 -10.75
N THR A 300 7.00 -21.51 -11.95
CA THR A 300 6.05 -20.43 -12.29
C THR A 300 4.75 -20.50 -11.47
N GLN A 301 4.31 -21.73 -11.17
CA GLN A 301 3.12 -22.00 -10.35
C GLN A 301 3.27 -21.45 -8.92
N GLU A 302 4.43 -21.69 -8.32
CA GLU A 302 4.73 -21.28 -6.94
C GLU A 302 4.80 -19.76 -6.82
N LYS A 303 5.45 -19.08 -7.77
CA LYS A 303 5.53 -17.62 -7.83
C LYS A 303 4.14 -16.97 -7.90
N LEU A 304 3.23 -17.50 -8.73
CA LEU A 304 1.88 -16.97 -8.90
C LEU A 304 0.98 -17.22 -7.68
N VAL A 305 1.11 -18.37 -7.02
CA VAL A 305 0.39 -18.64 -5.77
C VAL A 305 0.84 -17.68 -4.67
N ILE A 306 2.15 -17.48 -4.51
CA ILE A 306 2.66 -16.55 -3.49
C ILE A 306 2.31 -15.10 -3.85
N CYS A 307 2.33 -14.74 -5.13
CA CYS A 307 1.81 -13.45 -5.59
C CYS A 307 0.35 -13.28 -5.16
N SER A 308 -0.51 -14.27 -5.41
CA SER A 308 -1.92 -14.21 -5.03
C SER A 308 -2.13 -14.05 -3.52
N LEU A 309 -1.34 -14.75 -2.70
CA LEU A 309 -1.35 -14.61 -1.24
C LEU A 309 -0.87 -13.23 -0.79
N TYR A 310 0.16 -12.68 -1.45
CA TYR A 310 0.63 -11.33 -1.23
C TYR A 310 -0.48 -10.31 -1.55
N LEU A 311 -1.17 -10.44 -2.68
CA LEU A 311 -2.26 -9.54 -3.06
C LEU A 311 -3.42 -9.60 -2.06
N LEU A 312 -3.88 -10.80 -1.69
CA LEU A 312 -4.97 -10.95 -0.72
C LEU A 312 -4.61 -10.37 0.65
N THR A 313 -3.40 -10.63 1.13
CA THR A 313 -2.91 -10.12 2.42
C THR A 313 -2.73 -8.61 2.39
N GLY A 314 -2.17 -8.06 1.31
CA GLY A 314 -1.96 -6.63 1.14
C GLY A 314 -3.26 -5.86 1.05
N MET A 315 -4.26 -6.39 0.34
CA MET A 315 -5.60 -5.80 0.30
C MET A 315 -6.28 -5.80 1.67
N ALA A 316 -6.15 -6.89 2.43
CA ALA A 316 -6.64 -6.96 3.81
C ALA A 316 -5.92 -5.95 4.73
N LEU A 317 -4.62 -5.74 4.54
CA LEU A 317 -3.83 -4.73 5.28
C LEU A 317 -4.29 -3.31 4.93
N ILE A 318 -4.56 -3.02 3.65
CA ILE A 318 -5.11 -1.73 3.24
C ILE A 318 -6.50 -1.51 3.85
N ALA A 319 -7.37 -2.52 3.85
CA ALA A 319 -8.68 -2.43 4.49
C ALA A 319 -8.58 -2.15 6.01
N MET A 320 -7.64 -2.81 6.70
CA MET A 320 -7.32 -2.49 8.09
C MET A 320 -6.89 -1.03 8.25
N CYS A 321 -5.93 -0.56 7.45
CA CYS A 321 -5.44 0.81 7.53
C CYS A 321 -6.54 1.84 7.22
N PHE A 322 -7.40 1.56 6.24
CA PHE A 322 -8.55 2.40 5.93
C PHE A 322 -9.49 2.52 7.13
N ASN A 323 -9.83 1.40 7.78
CA ASN A 323 -10.67 1.41 8.97
C ASN A 323 -10.04 2.22 10.12
N LEU A 324 -8.73 2.05 10.35
CA LEU A 324 -8.01 2.80 11.40
C LEU A 324 -7.96 4.31 11.10
N VAL A 325 -7.65 4.69 9.86
CA VAL A 325 -7.61 6.09 9.43
C VAL A 325 -9.00 6.71 9.48
N GLN A 326 -10.04 6.00 9.04
CA GLN A 326 -11.43 6.46 9.12
C GLN A 326 -11.82 6.78 10.57
N GLU A 327 -11.54 5.87 11.51
CA GLU A 327 -11.83 6.12 12.93
C GLU A 327 -11.08 7.35 13.48
N GLU A 328 -9.79 7.52 13.14
CA GLU A 328 -9.00 8.65 13.62
C GLU A 328 -9.48 9.99 13.02
N VAL A 329 -9.80 10.01 11.72
CA VAL A 329 -10.32 11.18 11.03
C VAL A 329 -11.67 11.58 11.63
N VAL A 330 -12.59 10.63 11.81
CA VAL A 330 -13.89 10.89 12.46
C VAL A 330 -13.70 11.45 13.87
N PHE A 331 -12.77 10.90 14.65
CA PHE A 331 -12.47 11.41 15.99
C PHE A 331 -11.94 12.85 15.97
N LYS A 332 -10.98 13.16 15.09
CA LYS A 332 -10.43 14.53 14.96
C LYS A 332 -11.49 15.52 14.47
N LEU A 333 -12.34 15.12 13.53
CA LEU A 333 -13.44 15.94 13.03
C LEU A 333 -14.47 16.21 14.13
N ARG A 334 -14.86 15.21 14.92
CA ARG A 334 -15.74 15.40 16.09
C ARG A 334 -15.12 16.37 17.10
N LYS A 335 -13.82 16.23 17.39
CA LYS A 335 -13.10 17.15 18.29
C LYS A 335 -13.09 18.59 17.75
N LEU A 336 -12.80 18.77 16.46
CA LEU A 336 -12.80 20.07 15.81
C LEU A 336 -14.21 20.69 15.80
N GLY A 337 -15.24 19.91 15.52
CA GLY A 337 -16.64 20.34 15.57
C GLY A 337 -17.07 20.81 16.96
N ARG A 338 -16.61 20.12 18.02
CA ARG A 338 -16.80 20.56 19.42
C ARG A 338 -16.05 21.86 19.72
N THR A 339 -14.80 22.00 19.28
CA THR A 339 -14.02 23.24 19.46
C THR A 339 -14.64 24.43 18.70
N LEU A 340 -15.27 24.19 17.56
CA LEU A 340 -15.96 25.20 16.77
C LEU A 340 -17.42 25.47 17.24
N GLY A 341 -17.90 24.76 18.26
CA GLY A 341 -19.27 24.91 18.77
C GLY A 341 -20.37 24.42 17.82
N LEU A 342 -20.02 23.59 16.83
CA LEU A 342 -20.96 23.02 15.84
C LEU A 342 -21.65 21.74 16.34
N LEU A 343 -21.12 21.09 17.38
CA LEU A 343 -21.68 19.88 17.99
C LEU A 343 -22.01 20.15 19.46
N SER A 344 -23.24 19.84 19.88
CA SER A 344 -23.69 19.93 21.28
C SER A 344 -23.47 18.59 21.98
N ASP A 345 -23.15 18.60 23.28
CA ASP A 345 -22.89 17.39 24.10
C ASP A 345 -24.08 16.40 24.21
N ARG A 346 -25.22 16.70 23.55
CA ARG A 346 -26.42 15.85 23.55
C ARG A 346 -26.34 14.65 22.60
N ASP A 347 -25.46 14.66 21.61
CA ASP A 347 -25.45 13.67 20.52
C ASP A 347 -24.75 12.35 20.87
N ASP A 348 -24.05 12.25 22.02
CA ASP A 348 -23.38 11.01 22.45
C ASP A 348 -24.34 10.00 23.14
N SER A 349 -25.65 10.30 23.21
CA SER A 349 -26.66 9.48 23.91
C SER A 349 -27.53 8.59 23.02
N GLU A 350 -27.37 8.62 21.69
CA GLU A 350 -28.20 7.85 20.75
C GLU A 350 -27.47 6.77 19.92
N ASP A 351 -26.15 6.55 20.10
CA ASP A 351 -25.39 5.51 19.37
C ASP A 351 -24.97 4.31 20.23
#